data_AF-A0A1B6M5V7-F1
#
_entry.id   AF-A0A1B6M5V7-F1
#
_cell.length_a   1.000
_cell.length_b   1.000
_cell.length_c   1.000
_cell.angle_alpha   90.00
_cell.angle_beta   90.00
_cell.angle_gamma   90.00
#
_symmetry.space_group_name_H-M   'P 1'
#
loop_
_entity.id
_entity.type
_entity.pdbx_description
1 polymer ?
#
loop_
_entity_poly.entity_id
_entity_poly.type
_entity_poly.pdbx_seq_one_letter_code
_entity_poly.pdbx_strand_id
1 'polypeptide(L)'
;MLFLHSFCVLLLTVACDAHLLYGDEVSETRHELGLYRNLDEVLDAFRRDKSNISMAILDAFQNKCLYMEDPVLPMGKRKPFIVVEGNQKTSKHSIAVKLANLLDGRYITHLAPCLKKFSSKLLGSSPLRRPFHFLSLYAAAFEARVQMTLNRAVVV
;
A
#
# COMPACT_ATOMS: atom_id res chain seq x y z
N MET A 1 55.53 -45.29 22.38
CA MET A 1 54.36 -45.52 23.27
C MET A 1 53.49 -44.28 23.23
N LEU A 2 52.18 -44.51 23.17
CA LEU A 2 51.02 -43.60 23.25
C LEU A 2 51.29 -42.28 24.02
N PHE A 3 50.75 -41.13 23.62
CA PHE A 3 49.33 -40.81 23.81
C PHE A 3 48.77 -39.78 22.82
N LEU A 4 47.58 -40.12 22.38
CA LEU A 4 46.59 -39.37 21.61
C LEU A 4 46.02 -38.24 22.49
N HIS A 5 46.07 -36.98 22.06
CA HIS A 5 45.08 -36.00 22.53
C HIS A 5 44.50 -35.22 21.35
N SER A 6 43.34 -35.75 20.96
CA SER A 6 42.22 -35.11 20.28
C SER A 6 42.07 -33.63 20.64
N PHE A 7 42.42 -32.74 19.71
CA PHE A 7 41.92 -31.37 19.75
C PHE A 7 40.45 -31.40 19.29
N CYS A 8 39.56 -31.37 20.27
CA CYS A 8 38.12 -31.22 20.08
C CYS A 8 37.88 -29.81 19.52
N VAL A 9 37.64 -29.69 18.22
CA VAL A 9 37.13 -28.46 17.61
C VAL A 9 35.72 -28.26 18.13
N LEU A 10 35.56 -27.38 19.12
CA LEU A 10 34.26 -26.88 19.54
C LEU A 10 33.72 -25.97 18.43
N LEU A 11 33.10 -26.59 17.42
CA LEU A 11 32.18 -25.92 16.52
C LEU A 11 30.96 -25.53 17.37
N LEU A 12 31.01 -24.34 17.97
CA LEU A 12 29.82 -23.65 18.45
C LEU A 12 28.94 -23.35 17.25
N THR A 13 28.01 -24.25 16.96
CA THR A 13 26.87 -24.01 16.07
C THR A 13 25.95 -23.00 16.76
N VAL A 14 26.32 -21.71 16.75
CA VAL A 14 25.36 -20.62 16.94
C VAL A 14 24.82 -20.28 15.55
N ALA A 15 23.99 -21.18 15.03
CA ALA A 15 23.19 -20.91 13.85
C ALA A 15 21.73 -21.02 14.27
N CYS A 16 20.96 -19.98 14.00
CA CYS A 16 19.50 -19.94 14.00
C CYS A 16 18.77 -19.40 15.25
N ASP A 17 19.22 -18.27 15.82
CA ASP A 17 18.32 -17.40 16.62
C ASP A 17 18.45 -15.89 16.33
N ALA A 18 19.60 -15.46 15.78
CA ALA A 18 19.81 -14.05 15.44
C ALA A 18 18.90 -13.53 14.32
N HIS A 19 18.38 -14.40 13.45
CA HIS A 19 17.56 -13.98 12.31
C HIS A 19 16.11 -13.64 12.70
N LEU A 20 15.61 -14.20 13.80
CA LEU A 20 14.27 -13.95 14.33
C LEU A 20 14.23 -12.65 15.14
N LEU A 21 15.21 -12.45 16.03
CA LEU A 21 15.31 -11.23 16.84
C LEU A 21 15.62 -9.99 15.98
N TYR A 22 16.53 -10.12 15.00
CA TYR A 22 16.83 -9.03 14.06
C TYR A 22 15.64 -8.72 13.13
N GLY A 23 14.84 -9.74 12.77
CA GLY A 23 13.64 -9.57 11.97
C GLY A 23 12.56 -8.77 12.70
N ASP A 24 12.35 -9.04 13.98
CA ASP A 24 11.33 -8.38 14.80
C ASP A 24 11.70 -6.94 15.14
N GLU A 25 12.93 -6.65 15.54
CA GLU A 25 13.37 -5.26 15.84
C GLU A 25 13.28 -4.36 14.59
N VAL A 26 13.68 -4.89 13.42
CA VAL A 26 13.55 -4.17 12.14
C VAL A 26 12.08 -4.00 11.74
N SER A 27 11.21 -4.95 12.10
CA SER A 27 9.78 -4.89 11.82
C SER A 27 9.07 -3.85 12.71
N GLU A 28 9.38 -3.79 14.00
CA GLU A 28 8.84 -2.78 14.92
C GLU A 28 9.29 -1.38 14.52
N THR A 29 10.59 -1.19 14.27
CA THR A 29 11.14 0.10 13.81
C THR A 29 10.49 0.57 12.51
N ARG A 30 10.19 -0.35 11.58
CA ARG A 30 9.51 0.00 10.31
C ARG A 30 8.08 0.47 10.52
N HIS A 31 7.35 -0.17 11.42
CA HIS A 31 5.98 0.22 11.75
C HIS A 31 5.94 1.60 12.42
N GLU A 32 6.89 1.89 13.31
CA GLU A 32 7.05 3.23 13.90
C GLU A 32 7.37 4.28 12.82
N LEU A 33 8.18 3.92 11.82
CA LEU A 33 8.44 4.76 10.65
C LEU A 33 7.28 4.79 9.63
N GLY A 34 6.19 4.04 9.87
CA GLY A 34 5.03 3.92 8.99
C GLY A 34 5.36 3.37 7.59
N LEU A 35 6.34 2.47 7.51
CA LEU A 35 6.72 1.78 6.30
C LEU A 35 5.95 0.46 6.22
N TYR A 36 5.21 0.27 5.13
CA TYR A 36 4.41 -0.93 4.88
C TYR A 36 4.85 -1.58 3.58
N ARG A 37 5.03 -2.90 3.59
CA ARG A 37 5.53 -3.69 2.45
C ARG A 37 4.41 -4.14 1.52
N ASN A 38 3.24 -4.39 2.07
CA ASN A 38 2.10 -4.97 1.37
C ASN A 38 0.78 -4.49 1.97
N LEU A 39 -0.33 -4.90 1.37
CA LEU A 39 -1.67 -4.52 1.82
C LEU A 39 -1.98 -5.10 3.22
N ASP A 40 -1.53 -6.32 3.51
CA ASP A 40 -1.82 -6.98 4.78
C ASP A 40 -1.25 -6.20 5.97
N GLU A 41 -0.01 -5.72 5.89
CA GLU A 41 0.60 -4.87 6.93
C GLU A 41 -0.18 -3.55 7.14
N VAL A 42 -0.73 -2.97 6.06
CA VAL A 42 -1.57 -1.77 6.14
C VAL A 42 -2.89 -2.09 6.84
N LEU A 43 -3.54 -3.20 6.48
CA LEU A 43 -4.79 -3.64 7.10
C LEU A 43 -4.57 -3.97 8.58
N ASP A 44 -3.45 -4.59 8.93
CA ASP A 44 -3.08 -4.93 10.30
C ASP A 44 -2.85 -3.69 11.18
N ALA A 45 -2.37 -2.57 10.61
CA ALA A 45 -2.32 -1.31 11.34
C ALA A 45 -3.71 -0.84 11.81
N PHE A 46 -4.74 -1.01 10.97
CA PHE A 46 -6.11 -0.70 11.36
C PHE A 46 -6.76 -1.76 12.24
N ARG A 47 -6.42 -3.06 12.07
CA ARG A 47 -6.97 -4.14 12.91
C ARG A 47 -6.46 -4.07 14.35
N ARG A 48 -5.20 -3.62 14.54
CA ARG A 48 -4.61 -3.40 15.87
C ARG A 48 -5.26 -2.21 16.59
N ASP A 49 -5.68 -1.19 15.84
CA ASP A 49 -6.37 -0.03 16.38
C ASP A 49 -7.88 -0.30 16.51
N LYS A 50 -8.34 -0.51 17.76
CA LYS A 50 -9.75 -0.83 18.06
C LYS A 50 -10.70 0.37 18.02
N SER A 51 -10.28 1.52 17.51
CA SER A 51 -11.16 2.69 17.42
C SER A 51 -12.28 2.49 16.39
N ASN A 52 -13.41 3.16 16.63
CA ASN A 52 -14.56 3.15 15.71
C ASN A 52 -14.19 3.64 14.31
N ILE A 53 -13.22 4.56 14.20
CA ILE A 53 -12.76 5.07 12.92
C ILE A 53 -11.97 4.03 12.13
N SER A 54 -11.09 3.27 12.78
CA SER A 54 -10.35 2.18 12.13
C SER A 54 -11.27 1.11 11.58
N MET A 55 -12.23 0.66 12.40
CA MET A 55 -13.23 -0.33 11.97
C MET A 55 -14.06 0.19 10.78
N ALA A 56 -14.48 1.46 10.81
CA ALA A 56 -15.24 2.07 9.72
C ALA A 56 -14.42 2.27 8.43
N ILE A 57 -13.11 2.54 8.54
CA ILE A 57 -12.20 2.62 7.40
C ILE A 57 -12.01 1.25 6.77
N LEU A 58 -11.77 0.21 7.59
CA LEU A 58 -11.64 -1.17 7.12
C LEU A 58 -12.89 -1.63 6.38
N ASP A 59 -14.07 -1.44 6.99
CA ASP A 59 -15.36 -1.75 6.36
C ASP A 59 -15.51 -1.02 5.01
N ALA A 60 -15.24 0.28 4.97
CA ALA A 60 -15.37 1.04 3.73
C ALA A 60 -14.38 0.57 2.65
N PHE A 61 -13.16 0.21 3.03
CA PHE A 61 -12.18 -0.33 2.09
C PHE A 61 -12.67 -1.65 1.49
N GLN A 62 -13.00 -2.62 2.36
CA GLN A 62 -13.34 -3.97 1.95
C GLN A 62 -14.68 -4.06 1.22
N ASN A 63 -15.69 -3.30 1.68
CA ASN A 63 -17.06 -3.45 1.18
C ASN A 63 -17.51 -2.34 0.22
N LYS A 64 -16.75 -1.24 0.07
CA LYS A 64 -17.15 -0.10 -0.78
C LYS A 64 -16.10 0.28 -1.82
N CYS A 65 -14.82 0.16 -1.50
CA CYS A 65 -13.77 0.42 -2.49
C CYS A 65 -13.56 -0.78 -3.42
N LEU A 66 -13.54 -1.99 -2.85
CA LEU A 66 -13.37 -3.24 -3.60
C LEU A 66 -14.74 -3.82 -3.96
N TYR A 67 -15.46 -3.14 -4.86
CA TYR A 67 -16.86 -3.46 -5.20
C TYR A 67 -17.02 -4.65 -6.17
N MET A 68 -15.92 -5.22 -6.65
CA MET A 68 -15.89 -6.41 -7.51
C MET A 68 -14.59 -7.17 -7.28
N GLU A 69 -14.50 -8.39 -7.83
CA GLU A 69 -13.26 -9.17 -7.85
C GLU A 69 -12.15 -8.42 -8.62
N ASP A 70 -10.88 -8.58 -8.22
CA ASP A 70 -9.74 -7.90 -8.85
C ASP A 70 -9.69 -8.22 -10.34
N PRO A 71 -9.96 -7.25 -11.23
CA PRO A 71 -10.20 -7.55 -12.62
C PRO A 71 -8.88 -7.84 -13.34
N VAL A 72 -8.87 -8.95 -14.08
CA VAL A 72 -7.71 -9.33 -14.90
C VAL A 72 -7.61 -8.39 -16.10
N LEU A 73 -6.44 -7.79 -16.30
CA LEU A 73 -6.21 -6.92 -17.44
C LEU A 73 -6.33 -7.69 -18.77
N PRO A 74 -7.07 -7.16 -19.76
CA PRO A 74 -7.24 -7.84 -21.04
C PRO A 74 -5.90 -7.93 -21.78
N MET A 75 -5.69 -9.06 -22.44
CA MET A 75 -4.51 -9.30 -23.29
C MET A 75 -4.59 -8.43 -24.56
N GLY A 76 -3.45 -7.91 -25.03
CA GLY A 76 -3.34 -7.16 -26.28
C GLY A 76 -3.21 -5.64 -26.12
N LYS A 77 -3.66 -4.89 -27.14
CA LYS A 77 -3.57 -3.42 -27.18
C LYS A 77 -4.51 -2.81 -26.14
N ARG A 78 -3.99 -1.90 -25.32
CA ARG A 78 -4.72 -1.22 -24.25
C ARG A 78 -4.50 0.29 -24.34
N LYS A 79 -5.48 1.05 -23.88
CA LYS A 79 -5.28 2.48 -23.57
C LYS A 79 -4.22 2.66 -22.47
N PRO A 80 -3.52 3.81 -22.44
CA PRO A 80 -2.39 4.03 -21.55
C PRO A 80 -2.82 4.28 -20.10
N PHE A 81 -1.92 3.92 -19.17
CA PHE A 81 -1.89 4.43 -17.80
C PHE A 81 -0.81 5.50 -17.72
N ILE A 82 -1.18 6.71 -17.30
CA ILE A 82 -0.32 7.90 -17.33
C ILE A 82 -0.26 8.50 -15.92
N VAL A 83 0.94 8.78 -15.45
CA VAL A 83 1.16 9.52 -14.20
C VAL A 83 1.58 10.93 -14.55
N VAL A 84 0.88 11.93 -14.01
CA VAL A 84 1.25 13.34 -14.16
C VAL A 84 1.98 13.79 -12.90
N GLU A 85 3.25 14.14 -13.07
CA GLU A 85 4.11 14.64 -12.00
C GLU A 85 4.34 16.14 -12.12
N GLY A 86 4.58 16.79 -10.99
CA GLY A 86 4.84 18.23 -10.97
C GLY A 86 4.82 18.82 -9.56
N ASN A 87 5.53 19.94 -9.39
CA ASN A 87 5.73 20.58 -8.09
C ASN A 87 4.45 21.26 -7.55
N GLN A 88 3.61 21.80 -8.44
CA GLN A 88 2.41 22.52 -8.05
C GLN A 88 1.16 21.64 -8.15
N LYS A 89 0.55 21.32 -7.00
CA LYS A 89 -0.60 20.41 -6.90
C LYS A 89 -1.80 20.82 -7.76
N THR A 90 -2.13 22.12 -7.80
CA THR A 90 -3.28 22.64 -8.56
C THR A 90 -3.09 22.57 -10.07
N SER A 91 -1.89 22.92 -10.55
CA SER A 91 -1.52 22.79 -11.96
C SER A 91 -1.54 21.32 -12.38
N LYS A 92 -0.90 20.44 -11.59
CA LYS A 92 -0.90 18.99 -11.82
C LYS A 92 -2.30 18.41 -11.96
N HIS A 93 -3.20 18.77 -11.04
CA HIS A 93 -4.59 18.35 -11.08
C HIS A 93 -5.30 18.85 -12.35
N SER A 94 -5.14 20.13 -12.69
CA SER A 94 -5.75 20.72 -13.90
C SER A 94 -5.26 20.03 -15.18
N ILE A 95 -3.96 19.73 -15.27
CA ILE A 95 -3.36 19.03 -16.41
C ILE A 95 -3.88 17.60 -16.49
N ALA A 96 -3.89 16.87 -15.38
CA ALA A 96 -4.35 15.48 -15.34
C ALA A 96 -5.82 15.34 -15.74
N VAL A 97 -6.69 16.24 -15.26
CA VAL A 97 -8.11 16.26 -15.65
C VAL A 97 -8.27 16.57 -17.14
N LYS A 98 -7.58 17.59 -17.65
CA LYS A 98 -7.62 17.93 -19.09
C LYS A 98 -7.12 16.79 -19.96
N LEU A 99 -6.01 16.14 -19.58
CA LEU A 99 -5.44 15.01 -20.31
C LEU A 99 -6.39 13.81 -20.30
N ALA A 100 -7.00 13.49 -19.16
CA ALA A 100 -8.00 12.42 -19.08
C ALA A 100 -9.16 12.68 -20.04
N ASN A 101 -9.69 13.91 -20.06
CA ASN A 101 -10.78 14.28 -20.97
C ASN A 101 -10.38 14.18 -22.45
N LEU A 102 -9.16 14.58 -22.81
CA LEU A 102 -8.65 14.49 -24.18
C LEU A 102 -8.51 13.04 -24.68
N LEU A 103 -8.25 12.10 -23.76
CA LEU A 103 -8.06 10.69 -24.10
C LEU A 103 -9.34 9.85 -23.99
N ASP A 104 -10.48 10.47 -23.68
CA ASP A 104 -11.71 9.80 -23.25
C ASP A 104 -11.43 8.80 -22.10
N GLY A 105 -10.58 9.23 -21.18
CA GLY A 105 -10.08 8.46 -20.06
C GLY A 105 -10.69 8.86 -18.72
N ARG A 106 -10.14 8.28 -17.66
CA ARG A 106 -10.46 8.65 -16.28
C ARG A 106 -9.27 9.19 -15.51
N TYR A 107 -9.55 10.30 -14.84
CA TYR A 107 -8.68 10.86 -13.82
C TYR A 107 -8.96 10.17 -12.48
N ILE A 108 -7.92 9.62 -11.86
CA ILE A 108 -8.01 8.93 -10.56
C ILE A 108 -7.15 9.68 -9.55
N THR A 109 -7.71 9.98 -8.39
CA THR A 109 -7.00 10.63 -7.29
C THR A 109 -6.39 9.62 -6.33
N HIS A 110 -5.25 9.97 -5.73
CA HIS A 110 -4.61 9.18 -4.66
C HIS A 110 -5.51 8.93 -3.44
N LEU A 111 -6.48 9.82 -3.17
CA LEU A 111 -7.52 9.59 -2.17
C LEU A 111 -8.74 8.98 -2.87
N ALA A 112 -8.98 7.70 -2.65
CA ALA A 112 -10.13 7.02 -3.24
C ALA A 112 -11.45 7.64 -2.75
N PRO A 113 -12.44 7.89 -3.64
CA PRO A 113 -13.71 8.52 -3.26
C PRO A 113 -14.43 7.83 -2.09
N CYS A 114 -14.39 6.49 -2.04
CA CYS A 114 -14.95 5.67 -0.97
C CYS A 114 -14.39 6.00 0.43
N LEU A 115 -13.13 6.47 0.51
CA LEU A 115 -12.43 6.78 1.76
C LEU A 115 -12.40 8.28 2.07
N LYS A 116 -12.79 9.15 1.12
CA LYS A 116 -12.68 10.61 1.24
C LYS A 116 -13.30 11.18 2.52
N LYS A 117 -14.41 10.60 2.99
CA LYS A 117 -15.12 11.04 4.21
C LYS A 117 -14.32 10.87 5.51
N PHE A 118 -13.26 10.07 5.50
CA PHE A 118 -12.41 9.82 6.68
C PHE A 118 -11.18 10.72 6.72
N SER A 119 -10.79 11.34 5.60
CA SER A 119 -9.54 12.10 5.53
C SER A 119 -9.52 13.32 6.47
N SER A 120 -10.68 13.95 6.70
CA SER A 120 -10.82 15.06 7.66
C SER A 120 -10.85 14.61 9.11
N LYS A 121 -11.17 13.34 9.38
CA LYS A 121 -11.23 12.78 10.74
C LYS A 121 -9.87 12.32 11.24
N LEU A 122 -8.95 12.01 10.31
CA LEU A 122 -7.56 11.67 10.60
C LEU A 122 -6.71 12.95 10.63
N LEU A 123 -6.92 13.76 11.67
CA LEU A 123 -6.20 15.02 11.89
C LEU A 123 -4.77 14.77 12.43
N GLY A 124 -3.87 15.72 12.17
CA GLY A 124 -2.57 15.83 12.84
C GLY A 124 -1.63 14.62 12.71
N SER A 125 -1.03 14.24 13.85
CA SER A 125 -0.04 13.17 14.05
C SER A 125 -0.66 11.79 14.27
N SER A 126 -1.91 11.56 13.84
CA SER A 126 -2.55 10.25 14.00
C SER A 126 -1.67 9.15 13.39
N PRO A 127 -1.37 8.06 14.13
CA PRO A 127 -0.59 6.94 13.61
C PRO A 127 -1.30 6.26 12.42
N LEU A 128 -2.62 6.41 12.31
CA LEU A 128 -3.42 5.89 11.21
C LEU A 128 -3.32 6.72 9.92
N ARG A 129 -2.78 7.93 9.97
CA ARG A 129 -2.73 8.83 8.81
C ARG A 129 -1.93 8.24 7.66
N ARG A 130 -0.77 7.66 7.97
CA ARG A 130 0.12 7.05 6.98
C ARG A 130 -0.45 5.75 6.39
N PRO A 131 -0.91 4.76 7.19
CA PRO A 131 -1.56 3.58 6.63
C PRO A 131 -2.85 3.93 5.88
N PHE A 132 -3.59 4.97 6.29
CA PHE A 132 -4.75 5.46 5.53
C PHE A 132 -4.40 5.95 4.13
N HIS A 133 -3.25 6.62 3.99
CA HIS A 133 -2.75 7.04 2.70
C HIS A 133 -2.43 5.83 1.81
N PHE A 134 -1.70 4.84 2.33
CA PHE A 134 -1.41 3.60 1.60
C PHE A 134 -2.69 2.84 1.22
N LEU A 135 -3.65 2.73 2.12
CA LEU A 135 -4.93 2.09 1.87
C LEU A 135 -5.70 2.79 0.74
N SER A 136 -5.65 4.12 0.71
CA SER A 136 -6.24 4.93 -0.37
C SER A 136 -5.54 4.70 -1.71
N LEU A 137 -4.23 4.52 -1.72
CA LEU A 137 -3.48 4.17 -2.93
C LEU A 137 -3.84 2.77 -3.45
N TYR A 138 -3.99 1.78 -2.57
CA TYR A 138 -4.47 0.45 -2.97
C TYR A 138 -5.87 0.51 -3.60
N ALA A 139 -6.80 1.27 -3.01
CA ALA A 139 -8.13 1.48 -3.57
C ALA A 139 -8.09 2.22 -4.92
N ALA A 140 -7.23 3.23 -5.06
CA ALA A 140 -7.04 3.93 -6.34
C ALA A 140 -6.44 3.02 -7.42
N ALA A 141 -5.51 2.13 -7.04
CA ALA A 141 -4.91 1.17 -7.96
C ALA A 141 -5.90 0.09 -8.42
N PHE A 142 -6.84 -0.30 -7.56
CA PHE A 142 -7.96 -1.17 -7.94
C PHE A 142 -8.87 -0.47 -8.97
N GLU A 143 -9.30 0.76 -8.69
CA GLU A 143 -10.12 1.54 -9.62
C GLU A 143 -9.42 1.76 -10.96
N ALA A 144 -8.11 2.02 -10.96
CA ALA A 144 -7.31 2.13 -12.17
C ALA A 144 -7.37 0.84 -13.00
N ARG A 145 -7.21 -0.32 -12.36
CA ARG A 145 -7.35 -1.62 -13.03
C ARG A 145 -8.74 -1.81 -13.63
N VAL A 146 -9.80 -1.48 -12.90
CA VAL A 146 -11.18 -1.54 -13.43
C VAL A 146 -11.34 -0.66 -14.67
N GLN A 147 -10.86 0.59 -14.65
CA GLN A 147 -10.95 1.45 -15.83
C GLN A 147 -10.12 0.92 -17.01
N MET A 148 -8.97 0.31 -16.74
CA MET A 148 -8.12 -0.29 -17.77
C MET A 148 -8.74 -1.55 -18.39
N THR A 149 -9.49 -2.36 -17.63
CA THR A 149 -10.22 -3.51 -18.20
C THR A 149 -11.36 -3.08 -19.12
N LEU A 150 -11.96 -1.92 -18.84
CA LEU A 150 -12.92 -1.26 -19.72
C LEU A 150 -12.27 -0.55 -20.92
N ASN A 151 -10.96 -0.75 -21.15
CA ASN A 151 -10.18 -0.13 -22.22
C ASN A 151 -10.28 1.41 -22.23
N ARG A 152 -10.25 2.03 -21.05
CA ARG A 152 -10.17 3.49 -20.88
C ARG A 152 -8.75 3.89 -20.52
N ALA A 153 -8.33 5.07 -20.99
CA ALA A 153 -7.08 5.65 -20.52
C ALA A 153 -7.22 6.02 -19.04
N VAL A 154 -6.16 5.82 -18.26
CA VAL A 154 -6.12 6.22 -16.85
C VAL A 154 -5.05 7.28 -16.66
N VAL A 155 -5.41 8.36 -15.97
CA VAL A 155 -4.50 9.45 -15.63
C VAL A 155 -4.52 9.66 -14.11
N VAL A 156 -3.36 9.75 -13.48
CA VAL A 156 -3.20 9.90 -12.03
C VAL A 156 -2.39 11.14 -11.68
#